data_AF-A0A9Q3HQY2-F1
#
_entry.id   AF-A0A9Q3HQY2-F1
#
_cell.length_a   1.000
_cell.length_b   1.000
_cell.length_c   1.000
_cell.angle_alpha   90.00
_cell.angle_beta   90.00
_cell.angle_gamma   90.00
#
_symmetry.space_group_name_H-M   'P 1'
#
loop_
_entity.id
_entity.type
_entity.pdbx_description
1 polymer ?
#
loop_
_entity_poly.entity_id
_entity_poly.type
_entity_poly.pdbx_seq_one_letter_code
_entity_poly.pdbx_strand_id
1 'polypeptide(L)'
;MSIPGALSFLIYVDWFNAHGKSRHLASIGPIMLICLNLPPSERFKPENVYSVGIIPGPKEPTSIQFNYLLVPLIKDLKELWQGYNFSSTSTGPSGSFICVAIHMAIADLVSMYKLTGLISN
;
A
#
# COMPACT_ATOMS: atom_id res chain seq x y z
N MET A 1 -12.63 19.22 -8.83
CA MET A 1 -13.31 18.44 -9.89
C MET A 1 -12.49 17.17 -10.09
N SER A 2 -12.96 16.03 -9.62
CA SER A 2 -12.25 14.74 -9.74
C SER A 2 -12.36 14.23 -11.18
N ILE A 3 -11.23 13.98 -11.84
CA ILE A 3 -11.19 13.36 -13.16
C ILE A 3 -11.78 11.94 -13.00
N PRO A 4 -12.83 11.55 -13.76
CA PRO A 4 -13.35 10.19 -13.73
C PRO A 4 -12.23 9.18 -13.96
N GLY A 5 -12.09 8.19 -13.08
CA GLY A 5 -11.01 7.20 -13.14
C GLY A 5 -9.72 7.57 -12.41
N ALA A 6 -9.56 8.79 -11.89
CA ALA A 6 -8.38 9.15 -11.09
C ALA A 6 -8.56 8.77 -9.61
N LEU A 7 -7.85 7.74 -9.17
CA LEU A 7 -7.84 7.26 -7.79
C LEU A 7 -6.55 7.67 -7.06
N SER A 8 -6.73 8.18 -5.86
CA SER A 8 -5.70 8.64 -4.95
C SER A 8 -5.61 7.69 -3.77
N PHE A 9 -4.42 7.18 -3.51
CA PHE A 9 -4.18 6.28 -2.40
C PHE A 9 -3.11 6.81 -1.45
N LEU A 10 -3.21 6.33 -0.22
CA LEU A 10 -2.18 6.41 0.79
C LEU A 10 -1.59 5.01 0.98
N ILE A 11 -0.27 4.90 1.07
CA ILE A 11 0.41 3.67 1.45
C ILE A 11 0.70 3.68 2.95
N TYR A 12 0.34 2.60 3.63
CA TYR A 12 0.60 2.39 5.06
C TYR A 12 1.47 1.15 5.25
N VAL A 13 2.52 1.30 6.05
CA VAL A 13 3.41 0.19 6.43
C VAL A 13 3.77 0.33 7.91
N ASP A 14 3.65 -0.73 8.69
CA ASP A 14 3.99 -0.75 10.11
C ASP A 14 4.47 -2.13 10.53
N TRP A 15 5.28 -2.24 11.58
CA TRP A 15 5.82 -3.50 12.06
C TRP A 15 5.38 -3.74 13.50
N PHE A 16 4.50 -4.72 13.69
CA PHE A 16 3.98 -5.05 15.01
C PHE A 16 4.23 -6.51 15.39
N ASN A 17 4.25 -6.77 16.70
CA ASN A 17 4.36 -8.13 17.21
C ASN A 17 2.99 -8.81 17.21
N ALA A 18 2.78 -9.72 16.26
CA ALA A 18 1.52 -10.42 16.08
C ALA A 18 1.16 -11.36 17.25
N HIS A 19 2.12 -11.72 18.12
CA HIS A 19 1.93 -12.63 19.25
C HIS A 19 1.84 -11.90 20.62
N GLY A 20 1.75 -10.57 20.64
CA GLY A 20 1.63 -9.77 21.85
C GLY A 20 2.91 -9.68 22.70
N LYS A 21 2.79 -9.20 23.95
CA LYS A 21 3.93 -8.90 24.85
C LYS A 21 4.78 -10.12 25.26
N SER A 22 4.32 -11.33 24.99
CA SER A 22 4.87 -12.54 25.61
C SER A 22 6.11 -13.11 24.92
N ARG A 23 6.47 -12.68 23.71
CA ARG A 23 7.63 -13.22 22.98
C ARG A 23 7.95 -12.34 21.76
N HIS A 24 9.21 -11.89 21.61
CA HIS A 24 9.74 -11.19 20.43
C HIS A 24 9.85 -12.10 19.18
N LEU A 25 8.93 -13.04 19.00
CA LEU A 25 9.11 -14.16 18.07
C LEU A 25 8.60 -13.90 16.64
N ALA A 26 7.75 -12.91 16.41
CA ALA A 26 7.38 -12.54 15.04
C ALA A 26 6.89 -11.08 14.88
N SER A 27 7.76 -10.21 14.36
CA SER A 27 7.37 -8.92 13.79
C SER A 27 6.76 -9.16 12.40
N ILE A 28 5.50 -8.76 12.20
CA ILE A 28 4.83 -8.86 10.91
C ILE A 28 4.58 -7.44 10.40
N GLY A 29 4.77 -7.22 9.09
CA GLY A 29 4.58 -5.92 8.48
C GLY A 29 3.57 -5.93 7.33
N PRO A 30 2.34 -5.45 7.51
CA PRO A 30 1.42 -5.28 6.39
C PRO A 30 1.83 -4.10 5.51
N ILE A 31 1.61 -4.25 4.19
CA ILE A 31 1.61 -3.15 3.23
C ILE A 31 0.16 -2.94 2.82
N MET A 32 -0.41 -1.80 3.17
CA MET A 32 -1.81 -1.47 2.92
C MET A 32 -1.93 -0.23 2.03
N LEU A 33 -2.96 -0.20 1.19
CA LEU A 33 -3.38 0.97 0.45
C LEU A 33 -4.76 1.43 0.94
N ILE A 34 -4.89 2.74 1.16
CA ILE A 34 -6.13 3.38 1.63
C ILE A 34 -6.61 4.36 0.56
N CYS A 35 -7.84 4.19 0.07
CA CYS A 35 -8.41 5.04 -0.96
C CYS A 35 -8.84 6.40 -0.38
N LEU A 36 -8.15 7.47 -0.79
CA LEU A 36 -8.41 8.83 -0.31
C LEU A 36 -9.64 9.48 -0.97
N ASN A 37 -10.14 8.91 -2.06
CA ASN A 37 -11.37 9.35 -2.72
C ASN A 37 -12.63 9.02 -1.91
N LEU A 38 -12.55 8.09 -0.94
CA LEU A 38 -13.65 7.79 -0.04
C LEU A 38 -13.83 8.88 1.03
N PRO A 39 -15.06 9.08 1.54
CA PRO A 39 -15.30 9.96 2.68
C PRO A 39 -14.43 9.56 3.89
N PRO A 40 -13.93 10.51 4.70
CA PRO A 40 -13.03 10.19 5.82
C PRO A 40 -13.51 9.09 6.77
N SER A 41 -14.83 9.00 7.02
CA SER A 41 -15.45 7.98 7.88
C SER A 41 -15.39 6.56 7.29
N GLU A 42 -15.15 6.43 5.99
CA GLU A 42 -15.17 5.16 5.26
C GLU A 42 -13.77 4.60 4.99
N ARG A 43 -12.74 5.45 4.97
CA ARG A 43 -11.39 5.11 4.48
C ARG A 43 -10.73 3.95 5.22
N PHE A 44 -10.90 3.89 6.54
CA PHE A 44 -10.23 2.91 7.40
C PHE A 44 -11.13 1.74 7.82
N LYS A 45 -12.31 1.62 7.18
CA LYS A 45 -13.14 0.43 7.40
C LYS A 45 -12.45 -0.78 6.78
N PRO A 46 -12.45 -1.96 7.44
CA PRO A 46 -11.74 -3.14 6.96
C PRO A 46 -12.04 -3.51 5.49
N GLU A 47 -13.29 -3.32 5.05
CA GLU A 47 -13.74 -3.56 3.68
C GLU A 47 -13.15 -2.61 2.63
N ASN A 48 -12.64 -1.44 3.03
CA ASN A 48 -12.10 -0.40 2.16
C ASN A 48 -10.56 -0.30 2.22
N VAL A 49 -9.90 -1.15 3.01
CA VAL A 49 -8.44 -1.22 3.12
C VAL A 49 -7.93 -2.33 2.21
N TYR A 50 -7.04 -1.96 1.27
CA TYR A 50 -6.47 -2.92 0.33
C TYR A 50 -5.14 -3.45 0.88
N SER A 51 -5.13 -4.70 1.32
CA SER A 51 -3.90 -5.37 1.75
C SER A 51 -3.11 -5.86 0.54
N VAL A 52 -2.02 -5.17 0.20
CA VAL A 52 -1.13 -5.53 -0.91
C VAL A 52 -0.28 -6.74 -0.56
N GLY A 53 0.18 -6.82 0.68
CA GLY A 53 1.03 -7.90 1.12
C GLY A 53 1.25 -7.90 2.63
N ILE A 54 1.66 -9.06 3.15
CA ILE A 54 2.04 -9.25 4.54
C ILE A 54 3.47 -9.77 4.55
N ILE A 55 4.38 -8.99 5.13
CA ILE A 55 5.78 -9.38 5.28
C ILE A 55 5.90 -10.24 6.54
N PRO A 56 6.29 -11.53 6.42
CA PRO A 56 6.42 -12.40 7.58
C PRO A 56 7.63 -12.02 8.43
N GLY A 57 7.54 -12.31 9.73
CA GLY A 57 8.65 -12.18 10.67
C GLY A 57 9.73 -13.26 10.52
N PRO A 58 10.72 -13.31 11.45
CA PRO A 58 10.58 -12.86 12.83
C PRO A 58 10.96 -11.41 13.10
N LYS A 59 11.68 -10.76 12.18
CA LYS A 59 12.21 -9.41 12.32
C LYS A 59 11.77 -8.55 11.15
N GLU A 60 11.77 -7.24 11.36
CA GLU A 60 11.66 -6.26 10.29
C GLU A 60 12.77 -6.50 9.23
N PRO A 61 12.44 -6.46 7.93
CA PRO A 61 13.42 -6.66 6.86
C PRO A 61 14.42 -5.51 6.81
N THR A 62 15.61 -5.77 6.27
CA THR A 62 16.58 -4.71 5.93
C THR A 62 16.02 -3.80 4.83
N SER A 63 16.59 -2.59 4.65
CA SER A 63 16.17 -1.68 3.58
C SER A 63 16.26 -2.33 2.19
N ILE A 64 17.31 -3.12 1.94
CA ILE A 64 17.50 -3.85 0.68
C ILE A 64 16.40 -4.88 0.48
N GLN A 65 16.12 -5.71 1.50
CA GLN A 65 15.06 -6.71 1.43
C GLN A 65 13.68 -6.06 1.23
N PHE A 66 13.42 -4.97 1.95
CA PHE A 66 12.18 -4.21 1.81
C PHE A 66 12.00 -3.65 0.40
N ASN A 67 13.06 -3.07 -0.19
CA ASN A 67 13.04 -2.57 -1.56
C ASN A 67 12.70 -3.68 -2.56
N TYR A 68 13.27 -4.88 -2.42
CA TYR A 68 12.92 -6.03 -3.27
C TYR A 68 11.46 -6.43 -3.14
N LEU A 69 10.90 -6.38 -1.93
CA LEU A 69 9.49 -6.70 -1.68
C LEU A 69 8.54 -5.67 -2.30
N LEU A 70 8.97 -4.41 -2.45
CA LEU A 70 8.17 -3.36 -3.08
C LEU A 70 8.21 -3.39 -4.62
N VAL A 71 9.16 -4.08 -5.25
CA VAL A 71 9.31 -4.09 -6.73
C VAL A 71 8.01 -4.45 -7.47
N PRO A 72 7.26 -5.51 -7.09
CA PRO A 72 6.00 -5.85 -7.75
C PRO A 72 4.97 -4.72 -7.62
N LEU A 73 4.78 -4.18 -6.42
CA LEU A 73 3.84 -3.08 -6.18
C LEU A 73 4.23 -1.84 -7.00
N ILE A 74 5.52 -1.48 -7.02
CA ILE A 74 6.00 -0.32 -7.79
C ILE A 74 5.76 -0.53 -9.29
N LYS A 75 5.91 -1.76 -9.80
CA LYS A 75 5.62 -2.07 -11.20
C LYS A 75 4.14 -1.83 -11.51
N ASP A 76 3.24 -2.38 -10.70
CA ASP A 76 1.79 -2.23 -10.89
C ASP A 76 1.38 -0.74 -10.78
N LEU A 77 1.94 -0.01 -9.81
CA LEU A 77 1.68 1.42 -9.65
C LEU A 77 2.20 2.25 -10.83
N LYS A 78 3.31 1.87 -11.46
CA LYS A 78 3.81 2.55 -12.68
C LYS A 78 2.88 2.33 -13.86
N GLU A 79 2.33 1.13 -14.02
CA GLU A 79 1.34 0.84 -15.06
C GLU A 79 0.06 1.64 -14.80
N LEU A 80 -0.44 1.62 -13.57
CA LEU A 80 -1.64 2.37 -13.18
C LEU A 80 -1.43 3.89 -13.21
N TRP A 81 -0.22 4.41 -13.04
CA TRP A 81 0.07 5.84 -13.19
C TRP A 81 -0.13 6.33 -14.63
N GLN A 82 0.28 5.52 -15.62
CA GLN A 82 0.02 5.81 -17.03
C GLN A 82 -1.45 5.61 -17.41
N GLY A 83 -2.18 4.86 -16.58
CA GLY A 83 -3.58 4.54 -16.74
C GLY A 83 -3.81 3.19 -17.37
N TYR A 84 -4.83 2.48 -16.88
CA TYR A 84 -5.17 1.13 -17.30
C TYR A 84 -6.65 1.04 -17.68
N ASN A 85 -6.94 0.39 -18.82
CA ASN A 85 -8.30 0.11 -19.26
C ASN A 85 -8.77 -1.23 -18.70
N PHE A 86 -9.61 -1.18 -17.67
CA PHE A 86 -10.31 -2.36 -17.18
C PHE A 86 -11.39 -2.77 -18.18
N SER A 87 -11.47 -4.04 -18.53
CA SER A 87 -12.43 -4.58 -19.50
C SER A 87 -13.88 -4.60 -18.98
N SER A 88 -14.05 -4.65 -17.67
CA SER A 88 -15.35 -4.58 -17.00
C SER A 88 -15.16 -4.10 -15.57
N THR A 89 -16.22 -3.55 -14.98
CA THR A 89 -16.28 -3.17 -13.57
C THR A 89 -17.58 -3.68 -12.95
N SER A 90 -17.69 -3.59 -11.63
CA SER A 90 -18.94 -3.94 -10.92
C SER A 90 -20.17 -3.19 -11.45
N THR A 91 -20.00 -2.04 -12.09
CA THR A 91 -21.09 -1.23 -12.63
C THR A 91 -21.50 -1.64 -14.05
N GLY A 92 -20.76 -2.53 -14.72
CA GLY A 92 -21.12 -3.06 -16.03
C GLY A 92 -19.94 -3.45 -16.93
N PRO A 93 -20.22 -3.98 -18.13
CA PRO A 93 -19.21 -4.46 -19.07
C PRO A 93 -18.49 -3.33 -19.83
N SER A 94 -18.90 -2.07 -19.66
CA SER A 94 -18.36 -0.93 -20.42
C SER A 94 -16.92 -0.55 -20.08
N GLY A 95 -16.26 -1.30 -19.19
CA GLY A 95 -14.91 -1.04 -18.75
C GLY A 95 -14.73 0.31 -18.06
N SER A 96 -13.51 0.62 -17.64
CA SER A 96 -13.16 1.95 -17.12
C SER A 96 -11.67 2.19 -17.27
N PHE A 97 -11.31 3.39 -17.75
CA PHE A 97 -9.94 3.88 -17.71
C PHE A 97 -9.65 4.40 -16.30
N ILE A 98 -8.64 3.84 -15.64
CA ILE A 98 -8.29 4.20 -14.26
C ILE A 98 -6.82 4.58 -14.18
N CYS A 99 -6.54 5.72 -13.57
CA CYS A 99 -5.21 6.15 -13.17
C CYS A 99 -5.09 6.10 -11.65
N VAL A 100 -3.95 5.63 -11.12
CA VAL A 100 -3.69 5.59 -9.67
C VAL A 100 -2.46 6.43 -9.31
N ALA A 101 -2.59 7.20 -8.24
CA ALA A 101 -1.50 7.97 -7.64
C ALA A 101 -1.37 7.66 -6.13
N ILE A 102 -0.14 7.46 -5.65
CA ILE A 102 0.17 7.41 -4.21
C ILE A 102 0.54 8.83 -3.75
N HIS A 103 -0.31 9.45 -2.93
CA HIS A 103 -0.10 10.82 -2.46
C HIS A 103 0.62 10.92 -1.13
N MET A 104 0.49 9.90 -0.28
CA MET A 104 0.99 9.92 1.08
C MET A 104 1.52 8.55 1.48
N ALA A 105 2.58 8.56 2.26
CA ALA A 105 3.09 7.41 2.97
C ALA A 105 2.92 7.66 4.47
N ILE A 106 2.32 6.71 5.18
CA ILE A 106 2.28 6.69 6.65
C ILE A 106 3.00 5.44 7.10
N ALA A 107 4.03 5.64 7.92
CA ALA A 107 4.72 4.56 8.60
C ALA A 107 5.39 5.13 9.87
N ASP A 108 5.90 4.26 10.74
CA ASP A 108 6.80 4.73 11.79
C ASP A 108 8.09 5.31 11.18
N LEU A 109 8.92 5.98 11.99
CA LEU A 109 10.08 6.71 11.47
C LEU A 109 11.07 5.78 10.73
N VAL A 110 11.35 4.60 11.28
CA VAL A 110 12.30 3.63 10.69
C VAL A 110 11.77 3.12 9.35
N SER A 111 10.49 2.81 9.31
CA SER A 111 9.76 2.33 8.15
C SER A 111 9.65 3.39 7.06
N MET A 112 9.38 4.65 7.44
CA MET A 112 9.32 5.79 6.52
C MET A 112 10.63 5.98 5.79
N TYR A 113 11.75 5.86 6.48
CA TYR A 113 13.06 5.96 5.86
C TYR A 113 13.33 4.86 4.82
N LYS A 114 12.85 3.63 5.07
CA LYS A 114 12.95 2.53 4.11
C LYS A 114 12.05 2.76 2.90
N LEU A 115 10.79 3.14 3.15
CA LEU A 115 9.78 3.36 2.12
C LEU A 115 10.11 4.53 1.18
N THR A 116 10.74 5.57 1.70
CA THR A 116 11.16 6.74 0.91
C THR A 116 12.56 6.61 0.30
N GLY A 117 13.28 5.51 0.62
CA GLY A 117 14.66 5.30 0.14
C GLY A 117 15.69 6.26 0.76
N LEU A 118 15.35 6.95 1.84
CA LEU A 118 16.22 7.91 2.52
C LEU A 118 17.30 7.26 3.39
N ILE A 119 17.22 5.95 3.62
CA ILE A 119 18.32 5.13 4.16
C ILE A 119 18.76 4.14 3.08
N SER A 120 19.81 4.49 2.34
CA SER A 120 20.62 3.57 1.54
C SER A 120 21.96 3.36 2.26
N ASN A 121 22.22 2.14 2.73
CA ASN A 121 23.58 1.72 3.09
C ASN A 121 24.29 1.17 1.85
#